data_AF-A0A7S3DTX3-F1
#
_entry.id   AF-A0A7S3DTX3-F1
#
_cell.length_a   1.000
_cell.length_b   1.000
_cell.length_c   1.000
_cell.angle_alpha   90.00
_cell.angle_beta   90.00
_cell.angle_gamma   90.00
#
_symmetry.space_group_name_H-M   'P 1'
#
loop_
_entity.id
_entity.type
_entity.pdbx_description
1 polymer ?
#
loop_
_entity_poly.entity_id
_entity_poly.type
_entity_poly.pdbx_seq_one_letter_code
_entity_poly.pdbx_strand_id
1 'polypeptide(L)'
;ASLKRGDDEDGHDNSNAVEVVEVRNAPETATPLELVLNVFPDVSLQHATELLRQHNDVAANVLNTLIEGGPYPKEPGKTPPGALSGGAVIRMKDSQGASYDFMNPNAFQPSNEYKEEAVAQLEALFPSLNKSCVQFVLSKSHEHFAIAHDKIVRFLSKVETKAVAAGAMNDDDNEVRQFKKLKACIDKRVSMDKHQRREFQAMFGCPPQKSFFCRKPRPKEANVTDSILMDEIWFVQNKLKKWEDQVEAGIARKENRERSVKDGTALECNCCYDHVAIDEMVQCKTEGHLFCQD
;
A
#
# COMPACT_ATOMS: atom_id res chain seq x y z
N ALA A 1 -36.91 -53.40 0.61
CA ALA A 1 -37.07 -54.50 -0.36
C ALA A 1 -38.22 -54.17 -1.30
N SER A 2 -37.92 -53.74 -2.53
CA SER A 2 -38.78 -53.90 -3.70
C SER A 2 -37.89 -53.77 -4.94
N LEU A 3 -37.81 -54.89 -5.65
CA LEU A 3 -37.09 -55.14 -6.89
C LEU A 3 -38.00 -54.81 -8.08
N LYS A 4 -37.42 -54.31 -9.18
CA LYS A 4 -37.43 -54.88 -10.55
C LYS A 4 -36.82 -53.85 -11.52
N ARG A 5 -35.72 -54.17 -12.23
CA ARG A 5 -35.62 -54.92 -13.52
C ARG A 5 -36.37 -54.21 -14.65
N GLY A 6 -35.88 -54.05 -15.87
CA GLY A 6 -34.68 -54.50 -16.60
C GLY A 6 -34.52 -53.53 -17.80
N ASP A 7 -33.32 -53.40 -18.35
CA ASP A 7 -32.88 -54.06 -19.59
C ASP A 7 -33.56 -53.47 -20.84
N ASP A 8 -32.78 -52.83 -21.71
CA ASP A 8 -32.75 -53.14 -23.15
C ASP A 8 -31.64 -52.33 -23.85
N GLU A 9 -30.85 -53.06 -24.64
CA GLU A 9 -29.76 -52.61 -25.51
C GLU A 9 -30.30 -51.94 -26.77
N ASP A 10 -29.55 -51.00 -27.35
CA ASP A 10 -29.42 -50.89 -28.82
C ASP A 10 -28.22 -50.01 -29.21
N GLY A 11 -27.44 -50.51 -30.18
CA GLY A 11 -26.24 -49.88 -30.70
C GLY A 11 -26.41 -49.13 -32.02
N HIS A 12 -25.29 -48.53 -32.45
CA HIS A 12 -25.05 -47.78 -33.70
C HIS A 12 -25.82 -46.43 -33.75
N ASP A 13 -25.24 -45.31 -34.18
CA ASP A 13 -24.42 -45.14 -35.36
C ASP A 13 -23.51 -43.90 -35.24
N ASN A 14 -22.36 -44.00 -35.88
CA ASN A 14 -21.32 -42.99 -35.98
C ASN A 14 -21.73 -41.96 -37.05
N SER A 15 -21.96 -40.70 -36.67
CA SER A 15 -22.25 -39.63 -37.63
C SER A 15 -21.80 -38.28 -37.10
N ASN A 16 -20.51 -38.02 -37.31
CA ASN A 16 -19.91 -36.76 -37.73
C ASN A 16 -20.82 -35.50 -37.63
N ALA A 17 -20.82 -34.85 -36.46
CA ALA A 17 -21.30 -33.47 -36.30
C ALA A 17 -20.10 -32.59 -35.97
N VAL A 18 -19.55 -31.97 -37.02
CA VAL A 18 -18.55 -30.90 -36.91
C VAL A 18 -19.25 -29.71 -36.26
N GLU A 19 -19.00 -29.55 -34.96
CA GLU A 19 -19.39 -28.35 -34.22
C GLU A 19 -18.53 -27.19 -34.73
N VAL A 20 -19.13 -26.33 -35.55
CA VAL A 20 -18.55 -25.05 -35.96
C VAL A 20 -18.55 -24.16 -34.72
N VAL A 21 -17.50 -24.28 -33.92
CA VAL A 21 -17.22 -23.35 -32.83
C VAL A 21 -16.70 -22.07 -33.49
N GLU A 22 -17.54 -21.04 -33.46
CA GLU A 22 -17.20 -19.66 -33.76
C GLU A 22 -15.84 -19.29 -33.15
N VAL A 23 -14.91 -18.93 -34.03
CA VAL A 23 -13.57 -18.44 -33.70
C VAL A 23 -13.72 -17.15 -32.89
N ARG A 24 -13.60 -17.29 -31.57
CA ARG A 24 -13.42 -16.17 -30.66
C ARG A 24 -11.99 -15.65 -30.88
N ASN A 25 -11.90 -14.39 -31.29
CA ASN A 25 -10.66 -13.63 -31.46
C ASN A 25 -9.65 -13.95 -30.34
N ALA A 26 -8.54 -14.59 -30.71
CA ALA A 26 -7.38 -14.75 -29.85
C ALA A 26 -6.75 -13.37 -29.58
N PRO A 27 -6.18 -13.12 -28.39
CA PRO A 27 -5.41 -11.92 -28.15
C PRO A 27 -4.19 -11.93 -29.09
N GLU A 28 -4.04 -10.88 -29.89
CA GLU A 28 -2.87 -10.65 -30.75
C GLU A 28 -1.62 -10.84 -29.89
N THR A 29 -0.89 -11.93 -30.14
CA THR A 29 0.41 -12.14 -29.51
C THR A 29 1.34 -11.06 -30.05
N ALA A 30 1.90 -10.24 -29.15
CA ALA A 30 2.80 -9.16 -29.50
C ALA A 30 3.86 -9.68 -30.47
N THR A 31 4.01 -8.99 -31.60
CA THR A 31 4.93 -9.41 -32.64
C THR A 31 6.37 -9.42 -32.09
N PRO A 32 7.26 -10.29 -32.60
CA PRO A 32 8.67 -10.32 -32.17
C PRO A 32 9.35 -8.94 -32.28
N LEU A 33 8.95 -8.13 -33.25
CA LEU A 33 9.41 -6.75 -33.43
C LEU A 33 8.92 -5.82 -32.31
N GLU A 34 7.65 -5.90 -31.92
CA GLU A 34 7.12 -5.12 -30.79
C GLU A 34 7.80 -5.49 -29.48
N LEU A 35 8.11 -6.76 -29.26
CA LEU A 35 8.86 -7.20 -28.07
C LEU A 35 10.26 -6.58 -28.03
N VAL A 36 10.97 -6.52 -29.16
CA VAL A 36 12.30 -5.89 -29.25
C VAL A 36 12.20 -4.37 -29.03
N LEU A 37 11.24 -3.70 -29.65
CA LEU A 37 11.04 -2.25 -29.51
C LEU A 37 10.53 -1.84 -28.12
N ASN A 38 9.80 -2.71 -27.42
CA ASN A 38 9.39 -2.48 -26.03
C ASN A 38 10.58 -2.49 -25.07
N VAL A 39 11.58 -3.35 -25.31
CA VAL A 39 12.78 -3.43 -24.46
C VAL A 39 13.81 -2.37 -24.85
N PHE A 40 13.99 -2.11 -26.15
CA PHE A 40 14.93 -1.11 -26.68
C PHE A 40 14.18 -0.10 -27.58
N PRO A 41 13.53 0.91 -27.01
CA PRO A 41 12.74 1.87 -27.79
C PRO A 41 13.57 2.85 -28.63
N ASP A 42 14.89 2.92 -28.39
CA ASP A 42 15.84 3.76 -29.11
C ASP A 42 16.54 3.05 -30.28
N VAL A 43 16.36 1.73 -30.43
CA VAL A 43 16.92 0.97 -31.57
C VAL A 43 16.23 1.37 -32.88
N SER A 44 16.99 1.46 -33.97
CA SER A 44 16.39 1.70 -35.27
C SER A 44 15.49 0.56 -35.72
N LEU A 45 14.28 0.93 -36.18
CA LEU A 45 13.27 0.01 -36.68
C LEU A 45 13.85 -0.85 -37.82
N GLN A 46 14.63 -0.24 -38.71
CA GLN A 46 15.29 -0.95 -39.80
C GLN A 46 16.34 -1.94 -39.29
N HIS A 47 17.11 -1.54 -38.27
CA HIS A 47 18.13 -2.39 -37.68
C HIS A 47 17.54 -3.57 -36.90
N ALA A 48 16.49 -3.33 -36.09
CA ALA A 48 15.80 -4.38 -35.34
C ALA A 48 15.12 -5.40 -36.28
N THR A 49 14.53 -4.94 -37.39
CA THR A 49 13.93 -5.83 -38.39
C THR A 49 14.97 -6.70 -39.08
N GLU A 50 16.14 -6.15 -39.43
CA GLU A 50 17.22 -6.92 -40.03
C GLU A 50 17.83 -7.93 -39.06
N LEU A 51 17.98 -7.57 -37.77
CA LEU A 51 18.41 -8.51 -36.73
C LEU A 51 17.39 -9.65 -36.53
N LEU A 52 16.09 -9.35 -36.52
CA LEU A 52 15.06 -10.37 -36.46
C LEU A 52 15.15 -11.32 -37.65
N ARG A 53 15.35 -10.79 -38.87
CA ARG A 53 15.57 -11.61 -40.06
C ARG A 53 16.81 -12.50 -39.95
N GLN A 54 17.90 -12.00 -39.38
CA GLN A 54 19.14 -12.77 -39.17
C GLN A 54 19.00 -13.86 -38.09
N HIS A 55 18.15 -13.62 -37.09
CA HIS A 55 17.92 -14.53 -35.96
C HIS A 55 16.60 -15.32 -36.05
N ASN A 56 16.06 -15.50 -37.26
CA ASN A 56 14.84 -16.28 -37.57
C ASN A 56 13.59 -15.83 -36.80
N ASP A 57 13.38 -14.51 -36.68
CA ASP A 57 12.25 -13.87 -36.00
C ASP A 57 12.11 -14.24 -34.51
N VAL A 58 13.20 -14.72 -33.89
CA VAL A 58 13.25 -15.01 -32.45
C VAL A 58 13.71 -13.77 -31.70
N ALA A 59 12.77 -13.07 -31.06
CA ALA A 59 13.04 -11.85 -30.29
C ALA A 59 14.11 -12.05 -29.21
N ALA A 60 14.14 -13.20 -28.52
CA ALA A 60 15.11 -13.47 -27.46
C ALA A 60 16.57 -13.43 -27.95
N ASN A 61 16.83 -13.92 -29.16
CA ASN A 61 18.17 -13.94 -29.73
C ASN A 61 18.62 -12.53 -30.13
N VAL A 62 17.69 -11.73 -30.65
CA VAL A 62 17.94 -10.32 -30.99
C VAL A 62 18.20 -9.48 -29.75
N LEU A 63 17.41 -9.70 -28.68
CA LEU A 63 17.61 -9.04 -27.39
C LEU A 63 18.98 -9.38 -26.81
N ASN A 64 19.38 -10.66 -26.79
CA ASN A 64 20.72 -11.05 -26.33
C ASN A 64 21.82 -10.41 -27.18
N THR A 65 21.64 -10.34 -28.49
CA THR A 65 22.61 -9.71 -29.40
C THR A 65 22.71 -8.19 -29.19
N LEU A 66 21.62 -7.51 -28.85
CA LEU A 66 21.61 -6.08 -28.52
C LEU A 66 22.14 -5.79 -27.10
N ILE A 67 22.08 -6.77 -26.20
CA ILE A 67 22.66 -6.70 -24.85
C ILE A 67 24.17 -6.93 -24.89
N GLU A 68 24.64 -7.88 -25.71
CA GLU A 68 26.06 -8.25 -25.82
C GLU A 68 26.81 -7.41 -26.87
N GLY A 69 26.12 -6.97 -27.93
CA GLY A 69 26.66 -6.16 -29.00
C GLY A 69 26.83 -4.70 -28.60
N GLY A 70 27.94 -4.09 -29.00
CA GLY A 70 28.26 -2.68 -28.74
C GLY A 70 27.29 -1.67 -29.39
N PRO A 71 27.69 -0.39 -29.53
CA PRO A 71 26.78 0.69 -29.92
C PRO A 71 26.07 0.40 -31.25
N TYR A 72 24.73 0.34 -31.22
CA TYR A 72 23.87 0.10 -32.38
C TYR A 72 23.25 1.41 -32.94
N PRO A 73 22.78 1.42 -34.20
CA PRO A 73 22.15 2.59 -34.82
C PRO A 73 20.82 2.95 -34.12
N LYS A 74 20.72 4.20 -33.66
CA LYS A 74 19.55 4.75 -32.95
C LYS A 74 18.73 5.66 -33.85
N GLU A 75 17.40 5.67 -33.70
CA GLU A 75 16.55 6.57 -34.48
C GLU A 75 16.61 8.01 -33.94
N PRO A 76 16.86 9.01 -34.80
CA PRO A 76 16.85 10.40 -34.37
C PRO A 76 15.41 10.82 -34.01
N GLY A 77 15.19 11.18 -32.74
CA GLY A 77 13.92 11.73 -32.28
C GLY A 77 13.00 10.76 -31.52
N LYS A 78 13.41 9.52 -31.31
CA LYS A 78 12.78 8.60 -30.33
C LYS A 78 13.71 8.40 -29.15
N THR A 79 13.81 9.42 -28.30
CA THR A 79 14.23 9.19 -26.93
C THR A 79 13.15 8.36 -26.23
N PRO A 80 13.51 7.33 -25.44
CA PRO A 80 12.56 6.65 -24.57
C PRO A 80 11.77 7.68 -23.77
N PRO A 81 10.48 7.46 -23.44
CA PRO A 81 9.87 8.19 -22.34
C PRO A 81 10.68 7.86 -21.08
N GLY A 82 11.63 8.74 -20.71
CA GLY A 82 12.49 8.55 -19.54
C GLY A 82 14.00 8.60 -19.75
N ALA A 83 14.54 8.99 -20.91
CA ALA A 83 15.99 9.20 -21.04
C ALA A 83 16.40 10.67 -20.79
N LEU A 84 16.38 11.10 -19.53
CA LEU A 84 17.43 12.00 -19.02
C LEU A 84 18.48 11.11 -18.36
N SER A 85 19.70 11.21 -18.88
CA SER A 85 20.97 10.73 -18.36
C SER A 85 21.00 10.24 -16.89
N GLY A 86 21.37 8.97 -16.70
CA GLY A 86 21.84 8.42 -15.43
C GLY A 86 20.97 7.28 -14.91
N GLY A 87 21.52 6.06 -14.91
CA GLY A 87 20.81 4.80 -14.69
C GLY A 87 19.91 4.76 -13.45
N ALA A 88 18.68 4.30 -13.66
CA ALA A 88 17.82 3.78 -12.61
C ALA A 88 17.15 2.51 -13.13
N VAL A 89 17.51 1.40 -12.49
CA VAL A 89 16.76 0.14 -12.47
C VAL A 89 15.29 0.47 -12.19
N ILE A 90 14.33 -0.21 -12.85
CA ILE A 90 12.91 -0.16 -12.44
C ILE A 90 12.83 -0.77 -11.04
N ARG A 91 13.04 0.08 -10.05
CA ARG A 91 12.48 -0.05 -8.72
C ARG A 91 10.98 0.10 -8.93
N MET A 92 10.18 -0.72 -8.25
CA MET A 92 8.83 -0.25 -7.88
C MET A 92 8.96 1.19 -7.39
N LYS A 93 7.98 2.04 -7.63
CA LYS A 93 8.01 3.47 -7.28
C LYS A 93 8.02 3.70 -5.76
N ASP A 94 8.73 2.88 -5.00
CA ASP A 94 9.30 3.17 -3.71
C ASP A 94 10.36 4.24 -3.91
N SER A 95 10.03 5.47 -3.51
CA SER A 95 10.97 6.59 -3.37
C SER A 95 11.24 7.43 -4.63
N GLN A 96 10.21 7.88 -5.35
CA GLN A 96 10.23 9.33 -5.61
C GLN A 96 10.01 9.93 -4.23
N GLY A 97 11.09 10.40 -3.59
CA GLY A 97 10.96 11.17 -2.34
C GLY A 97 9.88 12.22 -2.58
N ALA A 98 8.93 12.32 -1.66
CA ALA A 98 7.83 13.27 -1.78
C ALA A 98 8.40 14.61 -2.25
N SER A 99 7.84 15.17 -3.33
CA SER A 99 8.32 16.45 -3.89
C SER A 99 8.33 17.56 -2.84
N TYR A 100 7.54 17.37 -1.77
CA TYR A 100 7.40 18.23 -0.63
C TYR A 100 7.52 17.44 0.66
N ASP A 101 8.08 18.06 1.70
CA ASP A 101 7.92 17.58 3.07
C ASP A 101 6.52 17.98 3.56
N PHE A 102 5.54 17.09 3.38
CA PHE A 102 4.14 17.33 3.74
C PHE A 102 3.90 17.55 5.24
N MET A 103 4.89 17.29 6.11
CA MET A 103 4.81 17.58 7.54
C MET A 103 5.33 18.98 7.89
N ASN A 104 5.97 19.68 6.94
CA ASN A 104 6.44 21.04 7.10
C ASN A 104 5.39 22.04 6.59
N PRO A 105 4.83 22.92 7.47
CA PRO A 105 3.84 23.93 7.08
C PRO A 105 4.28 24.94 6.01
N ASN A 106 5.59 25.05 5.78
CA ASN A 106 6.17 25.99 4.82
C ASN A 106 6.56 25.32 3.50
N ALA A 107 6.24 24.04 3.30
CA ALA A 107 6.64 23.29 2.11
C ALA A 107 5.95 23.80 0.83
N PHE A 108 4.69 24.21 0.92
CA PHE A 108 3.93 24.84 -0.16
C PHE A 108 2.82 25.72 0.40
N GLN A 109 2.19 26.52 -0.47
CA GLN A 109 1.01 27.31 -0.10
C GLN A 109 -0.26 26.65 -0.63
N PRO A 110 -1.18 26.19 0.24
CA PRO A 110 -2.44 25.57 -0.17
C PRO A 110 -3.33 26.50 -0.99
N SER A 111 -3.78 26.06 -2.17
CA SER A 111 -4.80 26.74 -2.97
C SER A 111 -6.19 26.63 -2.34
N ASN A 112 -7.16 27.40 -2.82
CA ASN A 112 -8.53 27.27 -2.33
C ASN A 112 -9.17 25.94 -2.79
N GLU A 113 -8.91 25.49 -4.02
CA GLU A 113 -9.38 24.19 -4.49
C GLU A 113 -8.84 23.05 -3.61
N TYR A 114 -7.54 23.08 -3.33
CA TYR A 114 -6.89 22.13 -2.42
C TYR A 114 -7.57 22.10 -1.05
N LYS A 115 -7.90 23.26 -0.46
CA LYS A 115 -8.50 23.33 0.88
C LYS A 115 -9.89 22.71 0.90
N GLU A 116 -10.69 22.95 -0.13
CA GLU A 116 -12.03 22.38 -0.25
C GLU A 116 -11.98 20.86 -0.40
N GLU A 117 -11.07 20.36 -1.24
CA GLU A 117 -10.86 18.92 -1.44
C GLU A 117 -10.28 18.25 -0.18
N ALA A 118 -9.34 18.91 0.52
CA ALA A 118 -8.76 18.41 1.76
C ALA A 118 -9.81 18.27 2.88
N VAL A 119 -10.75 19.23 2.99
CA VAL A 119 -11.89 19.13 3.91
C VAL A 119 -12.78 17.94 3.55
N ALA A 120 -13.12 17.78 2.27
CA ALA A 120 -13.95 16.67 1.81
C ALA A 120 -13.28 15.31 2.09
N GLN A 121 -11.96 15.21 1.89
CA GLN A 121 -11.18 14.01 2.18
C GLN A 121 -11.15 13.70 3.69
N LEU A 122 -10.90 14.70 4.54
CA LEU A 122 -10.93 14.51 6.00
C LEU A 122 -12.33 14.12 6.51
N GLU A 123 -13.40 14.66 5.93
CA GLU A 123 -14.78 14.25 6.25
C GLU A 123 -15.05 12.78 5.85
N ALA A 124 -14.50 12.34 4.73
CA ALA A 124 -14.61 10.95 4.28
C ALA A 124 -13.83 9.99 5.21
N LEU A 125 -12.63 10.37 5.63
CA LEU A 125 -11.78 9.58 6.53
C LEU A 125 -12.29 9.57 7.98
N PHE A 126 -12.92 10.65 8.44
CA PHE A 126 -13.42 10.79 9.82
C PHE A 126 -14.92 11.15 9.88
N PRO A 127 -15.83 10.21 9.55
CA PRO A 127 -17.27 10.48 9.49
C PRO A 127 -17.92 10.91 10.82
N SER A 128 -17.22 10.75 11.94
CA SER A 128 -17.67 11.17 13.28
C SER A 128 -17.51 12.68 13.53
N LEU A 129 -16.67 13.34 12.73
CA LEU A 129 -16.42 14.78 12.75
C LEU A 129 -17.37 15.51 11.79
N ASN A 130 -17.78 16.74 12.14
CA ASN A 130 -18.53 17.61 11.21
C ASN A 130 -17.57 18.42 10.34
N LYS A 131 -18.09 18.81 9.17
CA LYS A 131 -17.49 19.80 8.27
C LYS A 131 -16.88 21.00 8.98
N SER A 132 -17.65 21.68 9.83
CA SER A 132 -17.15 22.88 10.52
C SER A 132 -15.96 22.56 11.41
N CYS A 133 -15.95 21.44 12.13
CA CYS A 133 -14.80 21.09 12.96
C CYS A 133 -13.61 20.64 12.12
N VAL A 134 -13.81 19.90 11.04
CA VAL A 134 -12.75 19.57 10.08
C VAL A 134 -12.09 20.84 9.53
N GLN A 135 -12.89 21.85 9.15
CA GLN A 135 -12.40 23.16 8.72
C GLN A 135 -11.58 23.87 9.82
N PHE A 136 -12.04 23.82 11.08
CA PHE A 136 -11.29 24.36 12.22
C PHE A 136 -9.95 23.63 12.43
N VAL A 137 -9.95 22.29 12.38
CA VAL A 137 -8.71 21.50 12.49
C VAL A 137 -7.74 21.83 11.36
N LEU A 138 -8.24 21.97 10.14
CA LEU A 138 -7.43 22.31 8.97
C LEU A 138 -6.81 23.71 9.10
N SER A 139 -7.59 24.72 9.47
CA SER A 139 -7.06 26.09 9.72
C SER A 139 -6.02 26.14 10.85
N LYS A 140 -6.19 25.33 11.92
CA LYS A 140 -5.19 25.18 12.99
C LYS A 140 -3.96 24.37 12.60
N SER A 141 -4.00 23.73 11.44
CA SER A 141 -2.93 22.88 10.90
C SER A 141 -2.27 23.51 9.68
N HIS A 142 -2.26 24.85 9.64
CA HIS A 142 -1.70 25.64 8.55
C HIS A 142 -2.31 25.31 7.18
N GLU A 143 -3.55 24.82 7.17
CA GLU A 143 -4.27 24.44 5.95
C GLU A 143 -3.65 23.24 5.20
N HIS A 144 -2.81 22.44 5.85
CA HIS A 144 -2.20 21.24 5.27
C HIS A 144 -2.94 19.96 5.71
N PHE A 145 -3.14 19.03 4.79
CA PHE A 145 -3.97 17.84 4.99
C PHE A 145 -3.25 16.84 5.91
N ALA A 146 -1.98 16.56 5.65
CA ALA A 146 -1.18 15.60 6.38
C ALA A 146 -0.98 16.00 7.85
N ILE A 147 -0.77 17.30 8.10
CA ILE A 147 -0.66 17.85 9.46
C ILE A 147 -2.00 17.74 10.20
N ALA A 148 -3.11 18.09 9.52
CA ALA A 148 -4.45 17.98 10.10
C ALA A 148 -4.79 16.51 10.42
N HIS A 149 -4.55 15.60 9.47
CA HIS A 149 -4.75 14.17 9.62
C HIS A 149 -3.92 13.60 10.79
N ASP A 150 -2.63 13.92 10.85
CA ASP A 150 -1.72 13.46 11.93
C ASP A 150 -2.21 13.91 13.31
N LYS A 151 -2.68 15.15 13.46
CA LYS A 151 -3.25 15.64 14.72
C LYS A 151 -4.53 14.89 15.11
N ILE A 152 -5.42 14.62 14.16
CA ILE A 152 -6.65 13.85 14.41
C ILE A 152 -6.29 12.43 14.83
N VAL A 153 -5.40 11.77 14.08
CA VAL A 153 -4.91 10.42 14.40
C VAL A 153 -4.30 10.37 15.80
N ARG A 154 -3.36 11.27 16.11
CA ARG A 154 -2.73 11.34 17.44
C ARG A 154 -3.75 11.55 18.55
N PHE A 155 -4.78 12.36 18.32
CA PHE A 155 -5.86 12.50 19.28
C PHE A 155 -6.60 11.17 19.47
N LEU A 156 -7.06 10.54 18.39
CA LEU A 156 -7.82 9.29 18.45
C LEU A 156 -7.03 8.13 19.09
N SER A 157 -5.71 8.11 18.87
CA SER A 157 -4.80 7.14 19.50
C SER A 157 -4.57 7.42 20.99
N LYS A 158 -4.59 8.68 21.44
CA LYS A 158 -4.29 9.08 22.83
C LYS A 158 -5.49 9.10 23.77
N VAL A 159 -6.71 9.21 23.26
CA VAL A 159 -7.91 9.34 24.09
C VAL A 159 -8.03 8.10 24.99
N GLU A 160 -7.59 8.16 26.23
CA GLU A 160 -7.78 7.07 27.18
C GLU A 160 -9.22 7.06 27.68
N THR A 161 -9.81 5.87 27.77
CA THR A 161 -10.73 5.64 28.88
C THR A 161 -9.87 5.54 30.13
N LYS A 162 -10.09 6.37 31.15
CA LYS A 162 -9.42 6.44 32.48
C LYS A 162 -9.40 5.11 33.28
N ALA A 163 -9.37 3.95 32.65
CA ALA A 163 -9.64 2.65 33.25
C ALA A 163 -8.47 1.66 33.18
N VAL A 164 -7.23 2.09 32.93
CA VAL A 164 -6.04 1.29 33.28
C VAL A 164 -4.86 2.21 33.61
N ALA A 165 -4.88 2.80 34.80
CA ALA A 165 -3.65 3.21 35.45
C ALA A 165 -3.20 2.04 36.34
N ALA A 166 -2.04 1.44 36.01
CA ALA A 166 -1.16 0.60 36.84
C ALA A 166 -0.68 -0.65 36.07
N GLY A 167 0.53 -0.55 35.52
CA GLY A 167 1.28 -1.62 34.87
C GLY A 167 2.12 -1.04 33.74
N ALA A 168 3.44 -1.11 33.85
CA ALA A 168 4.33 -0.77 32.74
C ALA A 168 4.09 -1.78 31.61
N MET A 169 3.19 -1.44 30.68
CA MET A 169 3.03 -2.22 29.45
C MET A 169 4.31 -2.07 28.62
N ASN A 170 4.76 -3.15 27.97
CA ASN A 170 5.85 -3.08 27.01
C ASN A 170 5.47 -2.10 25.88
N ASP A 171 6.47 -1.45 25.28
CA ASP A 171 6.28 -0.44 24.25
C ASP A 171 5.47 -0.99 23.05
N ASP A 172 5.81 -2.21 22.62
CA ASP A 172 5.10 -2.96 21.57
C ASP A 172 3.61 -3.18 21.88
N ASP A 173 3.27 -3.58 23.11
CA ASP A 173 1.89 -3.83 23.51
C ASP A 173 1.06 -2.54 23.52
N ASN A 174 1.68 -1.42 23.90
CA ASN A 174 1.07 -0.10 23.83
C ASN A 174 0.86 0.34 22.37
N GLU A 175 1.84 0.15 21.50
CA GLU A 175 1.74 0.51 20.08
C GLU A 175 0.65 -0.29 19.36
N VAL A 176 0.61 -1.61 19.56
CA VAL A 176 -0.44 -2.50 19.06
C VAL A 176 -1.82 -2.04 19.52
N ARG A 177 -1.95 -1.65 20.80
CA ARG A 177 -3.22 -1.15 21.37
C ARG A 177 -3.64 0.17 20.72
N GLN A 178 -2.71 1.10 20.51
CA GLN A 178 -2.98 2.38 19.86
C GLN A 178 -3.42 2.19 18.41
N PHE A 179 -2.73 1.36 17.64
CA PHE A 179 -3.04 1.09 16.24
C PHE A 179 -4.41 0.40 16.09
N LYS A 180 -4.67 -0.67 16.87
CA LYS A 180 -5.98 -1.35 16.87
C LYS A 180 -7.12 -0.39 17.19
N LYS A 181 -6.93 0.56 18.11
CA LYS A 181 -7.93 1.56 18.47
C LYS A 181 -8.17 2.55 17.33
N LEU A 182 -7.10 3.07 16.73
CA LEU A 182 -7.20 3.96 15.58
C LEU A 182 -7.97 3.29 14.45
N LYS A 183 -7.55 2.08 14.06
CA LYS A 183 -8.19 1.29 13.01
C LYS A 183 -9.65 1.02 13.33
N ALA A 184 -9.98 0.65 14.58
CA ALA A 184 -11.37 0.51 15.00
C ALA A 184 -12.18 1.81 14.89
N CYS A 185 -11.59 2.97 15.22
CA CYS A 185 -12.26 4.26 15.12
C CYS A 185 -12.56 4.64 13.66
N ILE A 186 -11.60 4.40 12.76
CA ILE A 186 -11.72 4.61 11.32
C ILE A 186 -12.74 3.61 10.72
N ASP A 187 -12.53 2.31 10.91
CA ASP A 187 -13.30 1.22 10.26
C ASP A 187 -14.75 1.14 10.76
N LYS A 188 -14.95 1.13 12.09
CA LYS A 188 -16.29 0.98 12.66
C LYS A 188 -17.05 2.30 12.70
N ARG A 189 -16.46 3.40 12.21
CA ARG A 189 -16.96 4.78 12.35
C ARG A 189 -17.41 5.03 13.79
N VAL A 190 -16.67 4.51 14.77
CA VAL A 190 -17.08 4.59 16.18
C VAL A 190 -17.23 6.06 16.51
N SER A 191 -18.46 6.46 16.83
CA SER A 191 -18.70 7.82 17.29
C SER A 191 -17.93 7.99 18.58
N MET A 192 -17.06 8.99 18.60
CA MET A 192 -16.47 9.51 19.83
C MET A 192 -17.59 9.72 20.86
N ASP A 193 -17.35 9.29 22.09
CA ASP A 193 -18.31 9.53 23.17
C ASP A 193 -18.45 11.04 23.44
N LYS A 194 -19.44 11.41 24.25
CA LYS A 194 -19.75 12.82 24.51
C LYS A 194 -18.59 13.56 25.19
N HIS A 195 -17.81 12.88 26.03
CA HIS A 195 -16.64 13.44 26.69
C HIS A 195 -15.50 13.65 25.69
N GLN A 196 -15.17 12.62 24.92
CA GLN A 196 -14.14 12.67 23.87
C GLN A 196 -14.43 13.77 22.84
N ARG A 197 -15.70 13.92 22.44
CA ARG A 197 -16.12 14.98 21.52
C ARG A 197 -15.92 16.38 22.12
N ARG A 198 -16.16 16.55 23.42
CA ARG A 198 -15.93 17.83 24.12
C ARG A 198 -14.44 18.12 24.26
N GLU A 199 -13.64 17.11 24.56
CA GLU A 199 -12.18 17.24 24.65
C GLU A 199 -11.56 17.56 23.28
N PHE A 200 -12.02 16.91 22.21
CA PHE A 200 -11.64 17.25 20.85
C PHE A 200 -12.04 18.68 20.49
N GLN A 201 -13.28 19.07 20.80
CA GLN A 201 -13.75 20.45 20.58
C GLN A 201 -12.91 21.47 21.36
N ALA A 202 -12.53 21.16 22.60
CA ALA A 202 -11.67 22.03 23.40
C ALA A 202 -10.24 22.11 22.82
N MET A 203 -9.68 20.99 22.37
CA MET A 203 -8.33 20.93 21.80
C MET A 203 -8.23 21.70 20.48
N PHE A 204 -9.23 21.56 19.61
CA PHE A 204 -9.21 22.15 18.27
C PHE A 204 -10.01 23.45 18.16
N GLY A 205 -10.68 23.89 19.23
CA GLY A 205 -11.51 25.10 19.24
C GLY A 205 -12.79 24.99 18.42
N CYS A 206 -13.28 23.76 18.18
CA CYS A 206 -14.46 23.54 17.35
C CYS A 206 -15.75 23.93 18.07
N PRO A 207 -16.74 24.50 17.37
CA PRO A 207 -18.02 24.88 17.97
C PRO A 207 -18.79 23.66 18.47
N PRO A 208 -19.53 23.79 19.59
CA PRO A 208 -20.32 22.71 20.14
C PRO A 208 -21.42 22.29 19.19
N GLN A 209 -21.55 20.97 19.01
CA GLN A 209 -22.54 20.36 18.13
C GLN A 209 -23.94 20.46 18.72
N LYS A 210 -24.85 21.18 18.04
CA LYS A 210 -26.28 21.20 18.35
C LYS A 210 -26.93 19.96 17.70
N SER A 211 -26.87 18.82 18.37
CA SER A 211 -27.41 17.56 17.84
C SER A 211 -28.94 17.63 17.66
N PHE A 212 -29.46 17.17 16.52
CA PHE A 212 -30.76 16.47 16.50
C PHE A 212 -30.79 15.21 15.64
N PHE A 213 -29.97 15.05 14.59
CA PHE A 213 -29.88 13.79 13.84
C PHE A 213 -28.47 13.58 13.28
N CYS A 214 -27.74 12.61 13.82
CA CYS A 214 -26.49 12.13 13.23
C CYS A 214 -26.87 11.23 12.03
N ARG A 215 -27.15 11.83 10.87
CA ARG A 215 -27.31 11.04 9.65
C ARG A 215 -25.96 10.37 9.40
N LYS A 216 -25.91 9.03 9.33
CA LYS A 216 -24.74 8.30 8.86
C LYS A 216 -24.36 8.91 7.50
N PRO A 217 -23.22 9.60 7.36
CA PRO A 217 -22.82 10.11 6.06
C PRO A 217 -22.62 8.90 5.14
N ARG A 218 -23.32 8.88 4.00
CA ARG A 218 -22.97 7.97 2.92
C ARG A 218 -21.57 8.39 2.44
N PRO A 219 -20.62 7.46 2.29
CA PRO A 219 -19.29 7.81 1.79
C PRO A 219 -19.49 8.46 0.42
N LYS A 220 -19.12 9.73 0.32
CA LYS A 220 -18.82 10.33 -0.97
C LYS A 220 -17.35 10.01 -1.17
N GLU A 221 -17.03 9.25 -2.20
CA GLU A 221 -15.67 9.23 -2.72
C GLU A 221 -15.35 10.68 -3.06
N ALA A 222 -14.45 11.30 -2.29
CA ALA A 222 -13.96 12.62 -2.64
C ALA A 222 -13.10 12.40 -3.88
N ASN A 223 -13.62 12.80 -5.04
CA ASN A 223 -12.80 12.85 -6.24
C ASN A 223 -11.80 13.99 -6.01
N VAL A 224 -10.55 13.61 -5.77
CA VAL A 224 -9.44 14.55 -5.56
C VAL A 224 -8.87 14.86 -6.92
N THR A 225 -8.88 16.13 -7.28
CA THR A 225 -8.39 16.64 -8.57
C THR A 225 -7.03 17.32 -8.40
N ASP A 226 -6.74 17.85 -7.22
CA ASP A 226 -5.49 18.52 -6.93
C ASP A 226 -4.32 17.53 -6.84
N SER A 227 -3.29 17.72 -7.68
CA SER A 227 -2.14 16.82 -7.75
C SER A 227 -1.30 16.81 -6.48
N ILE A 228 -1.19 17.94 -5.77
CA ILE A 228 -0.40 18.03 -4.53
C ILE A 228 -1.14 17.28 -3.42
N LEU A 229 -2.46 17.45 -3.33
CA LEU A 229 -3.30 16.72 -2.39
C LEU A 229 -3.27 15.22 -2.65
N MET A 230 -3.26 14.77 -3.91
CA MET A 230 -3.12 13.34 -4.23
C MET A 230 -1.81 12.75 -3.68
N ASP A 231 -0.68 13.43 -3.92
CA ASP A 231 0.63 13.00 -3.42
C ASP A 231 0.66 13.02 -1.88
N GLU A 232 0.05 14.02 -1.25
CA GLU A 232 -0.05 14.14 0.20
C GLU A 232 -0.92 13.05 0.83
N ILE A 233 -2.05 12.71 0.20
CA ILE A 233 -2.91 11.60 0.61
C ILE A 233 -2.13 10.29 0.52
N TRP A 234 -1.41 10.07 -0.58
CA TRP A 234 -0.57 8.88 -0.74
C TRP A 234 0.50 8.82 0.36
N PHE A 235 1.15 9.93 0.66
CA PHE A 235 2.13 10.03 1.75
C PHE A 235 1.51 9.64 3.10
N VAL A 236 0.33 10.17 3.43
CA VAL A 236 -0.38 9.84 4.67
C VAL A 236 -0.79 8.36 4.73
N GLN A 237 -1.31 7.81 3.63
CA GLN A 237 -1.69 6.39 3.54
C GLN A 237 -0.46 5.49 3.71
N ASN A 238 0.66 5.82 3.05
CA ASN A 238 1.90 5.07 3.19
C ASN A 238 2.47 5.17 4.61
N LYS A 239 2.36 6.34 5.27
CA LYS A 239 2.74 6.50 6.68
C LYS A 239 1.90 5.59 7.58
N LEU A 240 0.58 5.50 7.35
CA LEU A 240 -0.30 4.62 8.11
C LEU A 240 -0.01 3.13 7.84
N LYS A 241 0.25 2.76 6.58
CA LYS A 241 0.62 1.40 6.20
C LYS A 241 1.93 0.98 6.86
N LYS A 242 2.96 1.83 6.86
CA LYS A 242 4.22 1.54 7.55
C LYS A 242 4.02 1.29 9.04
N TRP A 243 3.11 2.03 9.68
CA TRP A 243 2.77 1.80 11.07
C TRP A 243 2.03 0.46 11.27
N GLU A 244 1.13 0.11 10.36
CA GLU A 244 0.49 -1.21 10.34
C GLU A 244 1.50 -2.34 10.22
N ASP A 245 2.42 -2.25 9.26
CA ASP A 245 3.47 -3.24 9.02
C ASP A 245 4.40 -3.38 10.25
N GLN A 246 4.71 -2.28 10.94
CA GLN A 246 5.49 -2.29 12.20
C GLN A 246 4.76 -3.03 13.32
N VAL A 247 3.47 -2.74 13.50
CA VAL A 247 2.63 -3.39 14.51
C VAL A 247 2.46 -4.88 14.21
N GLU A 248 2.23 -5.24 12.95
CA GLU A 248 2.12 -6.64 12.52
C GLU A 248 3.44 -7.39 12.71
N ALA A 249 4.57 -6.78 12.34
CA ALA A 249 5.90 -7.35 12.59
C ALA A 249 6.18 -7.57 14.08
N GLY A 250 5.79 -6.63 14.94
CA GLY A 250 5.90 -6.78 16.40
C GLY A 250 5.08 -7.95 16.95
N ILE A 251 3.84 -8.10 16.48
CA ILE A 251 2.98 -9.24 16.84
C ILE A 251 3.59 -10.56 16.37
N ALA A 252 4.05 -10.61 15.11
CA ALA A 252 4.64 -11.81 14.52
C ALA A 252 5.90 -12.25 15.29
N ARG A 253 6.78 -11.32 15.66
CA ARG A 253 7.95 -11.61 16.51
C ARG A 253 7.55 -12.19 17.85
N LYS A 254 6.54 -11.59 18.52
CA LYS A 254 6.04 -12.09 19.80
C LYS A 254 5.50 -13.51 19.71
N GLU A 255 4.65 -13.79 18.71
CA GLU A 255 4.11 -15.13 18.47
C GLU A 255 5.22 -16.15 18.13
N ASN A 256 6.25 -15.72 17.39
CA ASN A 256 7.39 -16.57 17.05
C ASN A 256 8.25 -16.93 18.26
N ARG A 257 8.51 -15.97 19.15
CA ARG A 257 9.18 -16.21 20.44
C ARG A 257 8.38 -17.20 21.30
N GLU A 258 7.08 -16.96 21.48
CA GLU A 258 6.21 -17.85 22.26
C GLU A 258 6.19 -19.28 21.70
N ARG A 259 6.14 -19.43 20.37
CA ARG A 259 6.20 -20.73 19.69
C ARG A 259 7.53 -21.43 19.93
N SER A 260 8.65 -20.72 19.75
CA SER A 260 9.99 -21.30 19.89
C SER A 260 10.28 -21.73 21.34
N VAL A 261 9.78 -20.98 22.33
CA VAL A 261 9.86 -21.36 23.75
C VAL A 261 9.07 -22.65 23.99
N LYS A 262 7.86 -22.75 23.43
CA LYS A 262 7.02 -23.95 23.57
C LYS A 262 7.63 -25.18 22.91
N ASP A 263 8.28 -25.00 21.77
CA ASP A 263 8.91 -26.09 21.01
C ASP A 263 10.32 -26.44 21.53
N GLY A 264 10.84 -25.66 22.50
CA GLY A 264 12.18 -25.86 23.08
C GLY A 264 13.33 -25.48 22.15
N THR A 265 13.04 -24.75 21.07
CA THR A 265 14.00 -24.29 20.05
C THR A 265 14.47 -22.86 20.28
N ALA A 266 13.88 -22.15 21.24
CA ALA A 266 14.31 -20.81 21.59
C ALA A 266 15.71 -20.81 22.23
N LEU A 267 16.50 -19.80 21.91
CA LEU A 267 17.82 -19.57 22.47
C LEU A 267 17.83 -18.28 23.29
N GLU A 268 18.68 -18.23 24.30
CA GLU A 268 18.90 -17.02 25.09
C GLU A 268 19.74 -16.03 24.28
N CYS A 269 19.24 -14.80 24.15
CA CYS A 269 19.94 -13.72 23.48
C CYS A 269 20.97 -13.10 24.43
N ASN A 270 22.23 -12.98 24.00
CA ASN A 270 23.29 -12.39 24.82
C ASN A 270 23.21 -10.86 24.98
N CYS A 271 22.27 -10.18 24.31
CA CYS A 271 22.04 -8.74 24.47
C CYS A 271 21.01 -8.44 25.57
N CYS A 272 19.85 -9.10 25.52
CA CYS A 272 18.72 -8.82 26.42
C CYS A 272 18.42 -9.95 27.42
N TYR A 273 19.14 -11.08 27.34
CA TYR A 273 18.93 -12.27 28.15
C TYR A 273 17.51 -12.85 28.07
N ASP A 274 16.82 -12.58 26.96
CA ASP A 274 15.48 -13.08 26.68
C ASP A 274 15.53 -14.25 25.68
N HIS A 275 14.46 -15.04 25.63
CA HIS A 275 14.33 -16.19 24.73
C HIS A 275 13.86 -15.75 23.34
N VAL A 276 14.67 -16.03 22.32
CA VAL A 276 14.44 -15.60 20.95
C VAL A 276 14.48 -16.79 20.00
N ALA A 277 13.66 -16.75 18.95
CA ALA A 277 13.69 -17.72 17.87
C ALA A 277 15.01 -17.60 17.09
N ILE A 278 15.60 -18.72 16.67
CA ILE A 278 16.91 -18.71 15.99
C ILE A 278 16.92 -17.85 14.71
N ASP A 279 15.79 -17.81 14.00
CA ASP A 279 15.61 -17.06 12.75
C ASP A 279 15.62 -15.53 12.95
N GLU A 280 15.41 -15.06 14.19
CA GLU A 280 15.42 -13.65 14.58
C GLU A 280 16.75 -13.25 15.23
N MET A 281 17.73 -14.16 15.25
CA MET A 281 19.05 -13.91 15.79
C MET A 281 20.05 -13.59 14.68
N VAL A 282 20.91 -12.62 14.94
CA VAL A 282 22.06 -12.27 14.12
C VAL A 282 23.34 -12.77 14.76
N GLN A 283 24.20 -13.36 13.94
CA GLN A 283 25.49 -13.87 14.40
C GLN A 283 26.60 -12.81 14.26
N CYS A 284 27.41 -12.64 15.31
CA CYS A 284 28.60 -11.82 15.22
C CYS A 284 29.65 -12.46 14.30
N LYS A 285 30.23 -11.63 13.43
CA LYS A 285 31.17 -12.05 12.36
C LYS A 285 32.45 -12.72 12.88
N THR A 286 32.89 -12.40 14.10
CA THR A 286 34.19 -12.83 14.62
C THR A 286 34.10 -14.01 15.59
N GLU A 287 33.08 -14.06 16.44
CA GLU A 287 33.04 -14.98 17.58
C GLU A 287 31.80 -15.89 17.60
N GLY A 288 30.90 -15.76 16.63
CA GLY A 288 29.76 -16.66 16.50
C GLY A 288 28.65 -16.46 17.54
N HIS A 289 28.76 -15.45 18.41
CA HIS A 289 27.72 -15.06 19.36
C HIS A 289 26.42 -14.67 18.66
N LEU A 290 25.28 -15.03 19.26
CA LEU A 290 23.94 -14.74 18.74
C LEU A 290 23.29 -13.59 19.51
N PHE A 291 22.74 -12.63 18.77
CA PHE A 291 22.06 -11.44 19.30
C PHE A 291 20.71 -11.28 18.62
N CYS A 292 19.74 -10.62 19.26
CA CYS A 292 18.48 -10.28 18.59
C CYS A 292 18.71 -9.23 17.48
N GLN A 293 17.90 -9.32 16.43
CA GLN A 293 17.84 -8.36 15.33
C GLN A 293 16.93 -7.17 15.72
N ASP A 294 17.36 -6.32 16.66
CA ASP A 294 16.67 -5.04 16.92
C ASP A 294 17.07 -3.98 15.87
#